data_AF-A0A820K5F1-F1
#
_entry.id   AF-A0A820K5F1-F1
#
_cell.length_a   1.000
_cell.length_b   1.000
_cell.length_c   1.000
_cell.angle_alpha   90.00
_cell.angle_beta   90.00
_cell.angle_gamma   90.00
#
_symmetry.space_group_name_H-M   'P 1'
#
loop_
_entity.id
_entity.type
_entity.pdbx_description
1 polymer ?
#
loop_
_entity_poly.entity_id
_entity_poly.type
_entity_poly.pdbx_seq_one_letter_code
_entity_poly.pdbx_strand_id
1 'polypeptide(L)'
;YDEGPNNRELLLWIVRLIIVDPYLMLHNPNKLDHETQMSTFELINGLVSLVHDTSMMPDVAHTAMESLLVLHETRHIELWNPEASINTFWSISSQVLFSISQKLVLHQIYEYTSVLRWLREILVLRNAFLLHHKENAYLGSNIPMAKHAHTKLEIVFFIYLWSIDPEAVKIAMSCFALFA
;
A
#
# COMPACT_ATOMS: atom_id res chain seq x y z
N TYR A 1 -13.81 -33.69 -15.66
CA TYR A 1 -12.59 -33.10 -15.08
C TYR A 1 -13.05 -32.32 -13.88
N ASP A 2 -12.74 -32.83 -12.70
CA ASP A 2 -13.08 -32.20 -11.42
C ASP A 2 -12.13 -31.01 -11.29
N GLU A 3 -12.61 -29.79 -11.57
CA GLU A 3 -11.86 -28.58 -11.29
C GLU A 3 -11.69 -28.54 -9.77
N GLY A 4 -10.47 -28.80 -9.30
CA GLY A 4 -10.11 -28.60 -7.89
C GLY A 4 -10.50 -27.19 -7.42
N PRO A 5 -10.45 -26.91 -6.10
CA PRO A 5 -10.89 -25.63 -5.57
C PRO A 5 -10.27 -24.48 -6.37
N ASN A 6 -11.13 -23.58 -6.88
CA ASN A 6 -10.73 -22.43 -7.67
C ASN A 6 -9.93 -21.47 -6.76
N ASN A 7 -8.63 -21.75 -6.57
CA ASN A 7 -7.76 -21.03 -5.64
C ASN A 7 -7.74 -19.52 -5.90
N ARG A 8 -7.92 -19.12 -7.17
CA ARG A 8 -8.09 -17.72 -7.57
C ARG A 8 -9.34 -17.09 -6.97
N GLU A 9 -10.46 -17.80 -7.01
CA GLU A 9 -11.73 -17.32 -6.49
C GLU A 9 -11.74 -17.30 -4.95
N LEU A 10 -11.15 -18.32 -4.31
CA LEU A 10 -10.93 -18.31 -2.87
C LEU A 10 -10.07 -17.10 -2.45
N LEU A 11 -8.96 -16.86 -3.15
CA LEU A 11 -8.10 -15.70 -2.90
C LEU A 11 -8.86 -14.38 -3.06
N LEU A 12 -9.64 -14.24 -4.14
CA LEU A 12 -10.48 -13.07 -4.36
C LEU A 12 -11.42 -12.81 -3.19
N TRP A 13 -12.11 -13.85 -2.70
CA TRP A 13 -13.02 -13.72 -1.56
C TRP A 13 -12.31 -13.39 -0.24
N ILE A 14 -11.12 -13.95 0.00
CA ILE A 14 -10.29 -13.59 1.16
C ILE A 14 -9.89 -12.12 1.10
N VAL A 15 -9.46 -11.62 -0.06
CA VAL A 15 -9.07 -10.21 -0.22
C VAL A 15 -10.27 -9.28 -0.05
N ARG A 16 -11.45 -9.67 -0.57
CA ARG A 16 -12.71 -8.93 -0.37
C ARG A 16 -13.14 -8.86 1.08
N LEU A 17 -12.89 -9.90 1.87
CA LEU A 17 -13.21 -9.92 3.29
C LEU A 17 -12.46 -8.81 4.06
N ILE A 18 -11.23 -8.49 3.64
CA ILE A 18 -10.46 -7.36 4.19
C ILE A 18 -11.19 -6.03 3.95
N ILE A 19 -11.82 -5.85 2.79
CA ILE A 19 -12.57 -4.63 2.47
C ILE A 19 -13.81 -4.50 3.37
N VAL A 20 -14.50 -5.62 3.60
CA VAL A 20 -15.74 -5.65 4.40
C VAL A 20 -15.45 -5.47 5.88
N ASP A 21 -14.45 -6.17 6.41
CA ASP A 21 -14.08 -6.10 7.82
C ASP A 21 -12.56 -6.27 8.02
N PRO A 22 -11.80 -5.16 8.03
CA PRO A 22 -10.36 -5.16 8.27
C PRO A 22 -9.96 -5.67 9.65
N TYR A 23 -10.87 -5.56 10.64
CA TYR A 23 -10.57 -5.99 12.01
C TYR A 23 -10.30 -7.49 12.07
N LEU A 24 -10.95 -8.30 11.23
CA LEU A 24 -10.72 -9.76 11.17
C LEU A 24 -9.26 -10.13 10.89
N MET A 25 -8.54 -9.26 10.19
CA MET A 25 -7.16 -9.52 9.76
C MET A 25 -6.12 -8.75 10.58
N LEU A 26 -6.51 -7.62 11.18
CA LEU A 26 -5.62 -6.79 12.00
C LEU A 26 -5.71 -7.11 13.50
N HIS A 27 -6.86 -7.58 13.99
CA HIS A 27 -7.06 -7.81 15.41
C HIS A 27 -6.77 -9.26 15.79
N ASN A 28 -5.79 -9.46 16.69
CA ASN A 28 -5.60 -10.73 17.36
C ASN A 28 -5.30 -10.49 18.86
N PRO A 29 -6.28 -10.69 19.76
CA PRO A 29 -6.15 -10.33 21.17
C PRO A 29 -5.14 -11.17 21.94
N ASN A 30 -4.63 -12.27 21.36
CA ASN A 30 -3.70 -13.18 22.02
C ASN A 30 -2.24 -13.01 21.57
N LYS A 31 -1.94 -12.09 20.64
CA LYS A 31 -0.58 -11.89 20.10
C LYS A 31 0.25 -10.92 20.93
N LEU A 32 1.55 -11.20 21.02
CA LEU A 32 2.52 -10.24 21.55
C LEU A 32 2.73 -9.07 20.57
N ASP A 33 3.22 -7.93 21.06
CA ASP A 33 3.41 -6.70 20.26
C ASP A 33 4.21 -6.92 18.97
N HIS A 34 5.41 -7.51 19.09
CA HIS A 34 6.26 -7.80 17.93
C HIS A 34 5.62 -8.75 16.90
N GLU A 35 4.80 -9.71 17.35
CA GLU A 35 4.09 -10.64 16.47
C GLU A 35 2.95 -9.94 15.71
N THR A 36 2.35 -8.92 16.33
CA THR A 36 1.29 -8.09 15.75
C THR A 36 1.83 -7.28 14.57
N GLN A 37 2.93 -6.55 14.77
CA GLN A 37 3.59 -5.82 13.68
C GLN A 37 3.99 -6.75 12.54
N MET A 38 4.60 -7.91 12.84
CA MET A 38 5.04 -8.84 11.80
C MET A 38 3.87 -9.40 10.98
N SER A 39 2.76 -9.74 11.64
CA SER A 39 1.57 -10.25 10.97
C SER A 39 0.97 -9.20 10.02
N THR A 40 0.86 -7.95 10.48
CA THR A 40 0.38 -6.84 9.65
C THR A 40 1.33 -6.58 8.47
N PHE A 41 2.64 -6.66 8.69
CA PHE A 41 3.65 -6.52 7.65
C PHE A 41 3.51 -7.62 6.58
N GLU A 42 3.37 -8.89 6.99
CA GLU A 42 3.19 -10.02 6.06
C GLU A 42 1.90 -9.90 5.26
N LEU A 43 0.78 -9.57 5.91
CA LEU A 43 -0.51 -9.33 5.25
C LEU A 43 -0.40 -8.25 4.18
N ILE A 44 0.13 -7.08 4.54
CA ILE A 44 0.21 -5.94 3.62
C ILE A 44 1.17 -6.24 2.46
N ASN A 45 2.32 -6.88 2.70
CA ASN A 45 3.22 -7.27 1.61
C ASN A 45 2.61 -8.35 0.71
N GLY A 46 1.81 -9.26 1.28
CA GLY A 46 1.01 -10.21 0.52
C GLY A 46 0.02 -9.54 -0.42
N LEU A 47 -0.65 -8.47 0.02
CA LEU A 47 -1.52 -7.68 -0.86
C LEU A 47 -0.74 -6.90 -1.92
N VAL A 48 0.39 -6.29 -1.55
CA VAL A 48 1.23 -5.55 -2.50
C VAL A 48 1.75 -6.44 -3.62
N SER A 49 2.10 -7.71 -3.32
CA SER A 49 2.51 -8.65 -4.37
C SER A 49 1.40 -8.92 -5.37
N LEU A 50 0.14 -8.99 -4.93
CA LEU A 50 -1.04 -9.15 -5.81
C LEU A 50 -1.27 -7.93 -6.71
N VAL A 51 -0.98 -6.71 -6.24
CA VAL A 51 -1.07 -5.49 -7.06
C VAL A 51 -0.14 -5.55 -8.27
N HIS A 52 0.96 -6.31 -8.21
CA HIS A 52 1.87 -6.46 -9.35
C HIS A 52 1.27 -7.31 -10.49
N ASP A 53 0.32 -8.19 -10.21
CA ASP A 53 -0.24 -9.17 -11.15
C ASP A 53 -1.47 -8.66 -11.93
N THR A 54 -1.51 -7.37 -12.25
CA THR A 54 -2.61 -6.72 -13.03
C THR A 54 -2.87 -7.40 -14.39
N SER A 55 -1.85 -8.02 -15.00
CA SER A 55 -2.00 -8.70 -16.29
C SER A 55 -2.66 -10.09 -16.20
N MET A 56 -2.31 -10.89 -15.19
CA MET A 56 -2.77 -12.27 -15.08
C MET A 56 -4.06 -12.40 -14.25
N MET A 57 -4.20 -11.58 -13.20
CA MET A 57 -5.33 -11.65 -12.27
C MET A 57 -5.87 -10.25 -11.95
N PRO A 58 -6.38 -9.51 -12.95
CA PRO A 58 -6.79 -8.12 -12.80
C PRO A 58 -7.81 -7.93 -11.67
N ASP A 59 -8.84 -8.76 -11.57
CA ASP A 59 -9.85 -8.65 -10.51
C ASP A 59 -9.24 -8.73 -9.09
N VAL A 60 -8.26 -9.64 -8.91
CA VAL A 60 -7.59 -9.82 -7.62
C VAL A 60 -6.63 -8.67 -7.34
N ALA A 61 -5.89 -8.21 -8.35
CA ALA A 61 -5.01 -7.05 -8.22
C ALA A 61 -5.79 -5.79 -7.83
N HIS A 62 -6.89 -5.50 -8.51
CA HIS A 62 -7.76 -4.34 -8.20
C HIS A 62 -8.41 -4.48 -6.81
N THR A 63 -8.88 -5.67 -6.45
CA THR A 63 -9.41 -5.91 -5.09
C THR A 63 -8.30 -5.70 -4.04
N ALA A 64 -7.07 -6.14 -4.30
CA ALA A 64 -5.94 -5.93 -3.38
C ALA A 64 -5.59 -4.44 -3.25
N MET A 65 -5.67 -3.67 -4.34
CA MET A 65 -5.53 -2.21 -4.32
C MET A 65 -6.58 -1.57 -3.41
N GLU A 66 -7.85 -1.94 -3.55
CA GLU A 66 -8.95 -1.48 -2.69
C GLU A 66 -8.74 -1.87 -1.22
N SER A 67 -8.38 -3.13 -0.94
CA SER A 67 -8.08 -3.59 0.42
C SER A 67 -6.93 -2.80 1.05
N LEU A 68 -5.89 -2.49 0.28
CA LEU A 68 -4.77 -1.66 0.76
C LEU A 68 -5.20 -0.22 1.06
N LEU A 69 -6.12 0.36 0.28
CA LEU A 69 -6.69 1.68 0.59
C LEU A 69 -7.47 1.64 1.90
N VAL A 70 -8.33 0.63 2.09
CA VAL A 70 -9.07 0.45 3.35
C VAL A 70 -8.10 0.30 4.53
N LEU A 71 -7.09 -0.57 4.42
CA LEU A 71 -6.09 -0.78 5.48
C LEU A 71 -5.26 0.48 5.80
N HIS A 72 -5.12 1.41 4.85
CA HIS A 72 -4.39 2.68 5.03
C HIS A 72 -5.27 3.83 5.54
N GLU A 73 -6.56 3.62 5.82
CA GLU A 73 -7.35 4.62 6.54
C GLU A 73 -6.82 4.80 7.97
N THR A 74 -6.87 6.04 8.49
CA THR A 74 -6.29 6.40 9.80
C THR A 74 -6.71 5.44 10.92
N ARG A 75 -8.01 5.13 11.01
CA ARG A 75 -8.58 4.22 12.00
C ARG A 75 -8.04 2.79 11.93
N HIS A 76 -7.63 2.33 10.76
CA HIS A 76 -7.10 0.97 10.58
C HIS A 76 -5.59 0.93 10.76
N ILE A 77 -4.87 2.00 10.39
CA ILE A 77 -3.43 2.12 10.68
C ILE A 77 -3.19 2.05 12.20
N GLU A 78 -4.06 2.66 13.01
CA GLU A 78 -3.98 2.56 14.48
C GLU A 78 -4.06 1.13 15.00
N LEU A 79 -4.67 0.21 14.25
CA LEU A 79 -4.78 -1.21 14.58
C LEU A 79 -3.58 -2.03 14.10
N TRP A 80 -2.72 -1.49 13.22
CA TRP A 80 -1.56 -2.22 12.70
C TRP A 80 -0.62 -2.64 13.81
N ASN A 81 -0.47 -1.76 14.79
CA ASN A 81 0.13 -2.01 16.09
C ASN A 81 -0.35 -0.92 17.07
N PRO A 82 -1.30 -1.20 17.98
CA PRO A 82 -1.82 -0.21 18.92
C PRO A 82 -0.76 0.41 19.85
N GLU A 83 0.30 -0.33 20.20
CA GLU A 83 1.34 0.13 21.11
C GLU A 83 2.39 1.03 20.41
N ALA A 84 2.53 0.89 19.09
CA ALA A 84 3.57 1.58 18.32
C ALA A 84 3.12 2.02 16.92
N SER A 85 1.87 2.48 16.79
CA SER A 85 1.20 2.74 15.50
C SER A 85 2.00 3.64 14.55
N ILE A 86 2.62 4.71 15.06
CA ILE A 86 3.45 5.64 14.26
C ILE A 86 4.72 4.97 13.71
N ASN A 87 5.44 4.20 14.53
CA ASN A 87 6.65 3.51 14.09
C ASN A 87 6.31 2.41 13.07
N THR A 88 5.24 1.65 13.36
CA THR A 88 4.74 0.60 12.47
C THR A 88 4.24 1.19 11.15
N PHE A 89 3.54 2.33 11.17
CA PHE A 89 3.15 3.08 9.98
C PHE A 89 4.34 3.41 9.08
N TRP A 90 5.38 4.02 9.65
CA TRP A 90 6.56 4.41 8.86
C TRP A 90 7.25 3.20 8.24
N SER A 91 7.34 2.09 8.97
CA SER A 91 7.92 0.84 8.46
C SER A 91 7.10 0.24 7.32
N ILE A 92 5.84 -0.11 7.59
CA ILE A 92 4.98 -0.84 6.66
C ILE A 92 4.62 0.01 5.46
N SER A 93 4.13 1.24 5.69
CA SER A 93 3.65 2.05 4.59
C SER A 93 4.80 2.47 3.67
N SER A 94 6.02 2.71 4.19
CA SER A 94 7.17 3.01 3.33
C SER A 94 7.59 1.80 2.49
N GLN A 95 7.48 0.58 3.04
CA GLN A 95 7.70 -0.66 2.28
C GLN A 95 6.70 -0.79 1.11
N VAL A 96 5.43 -0.46 1.31
CA VAL A 96 4.39 -0.44 0.26
C VAL A 96 4.79 0.51 -0.87
N LEU A 97 5.12 1.77 -0.52
CA LEU A 97 5.54 2.78 -1.48
C LEU A 97 6.79 2.37 -2.24
N PHE A 98 7.80 1.84 -1.54
CA PHE A 98 9.05 1.39 -2.16
C PHE A 98 8.81 0.25 -3.16
N SER A 99 8.08 -0.78 -2.76
CA SER A 99 7.83 -1.98 -3.59
C SER A 99 7.13 -1.62 -4.90
N ILE A 100 6.07 -0.83 -4.82
CA ILE A 100 5.31 -0.40 -6.01
C ILE A 100 6.14 0.55 -6.86
N SER A 101 6.82 1.52 -6.24
CA SER A 101 7.66 2.46 -6.97
C SER A 101 8.78 1.76 -7.73
N GLN A 102 9.40 0.74 -7.14
CA GLN A 102 10.43 -0.05 -7.80
C GLN A 102 9.91 -0.72 -9.07
N LYS A 103 8.71 -1.31 -9.03
CA LYS A 103 8.09 -1.95 -10.20
C LYS A 103 7.73 -0.94 -11.29
N LEU A 104 7.21 0.23 -10.90
CA LEU A 104 6.92 1.34 -11.80
C LEU A 104 8.18 1.85 -12.52
N VAL A 105 9.29 2.08 -11.78
CA VAL A 105 10.58 2.48 -12.38
C VAL A 105 11.09 1.46 -13.38
N LEU A 106 10.92 0.17 -13.08
CA LEU A 106 11.34 -0.93 -13.96
C LEU A 106 10.35 -1.21 -15.10
N HIS A 107 9.26 -0.44 -15.22
CA HIS A 107 8.19 -0.64 -16.20
C HIS A 107 7.60 -2.06 -16.16
N GLN A 108 7.52 -2.66 -14.96
CA GLN A 108 7.00 -4.01 -14.73
C GLN A 108 5.49 -4.04 -14.42
N ILE A 109 4.78 -2.93 -14.63
CA ILE A 109 3.34 -2.82 -14.42
C ILE A 109 2.69 -2.41 -15.74
N TYR A 110 1.82 -3.28 -16.27
CA TYR A 110 1.14 -3.05 -17.54
C TYR A 110 0.10 -1.92 -17.42
N GLU A 111 -0.80 -2.01 -16.43
CA GLU A 111 -1.81 -0.98 -16.14
C GLU A 111 -1.24 0.14 -15.23
N TYR A 112 -0.09 0.70 -15.61
CA TYR A 112 0.64 1.66 -14.78
C TYR A 112 -0.17 2.91 -14.43
N THR A 113 -1.07 3.40 -15.31
CA THR A 113 -1.91 4.58 -15.02
C THR A 113 -2.89 4.31 -13.88
N SER A 114 -3.49 3.12 -13.83
CA SER A 114 -4.37 2.71 -12.72
C SER A 114 -3.58 2.57 -11.42
N VAL A 115 -2.39 1.99 -11.46
CA VAL A 115 -1.52 1.86 -10.29
C VAL A 115 -0.98 3.22 -9.82
N LEU A 116 -0.65 4.14 -10.71
CA LEU A 116 -0.25 5.51 -10.35
C LEU A 116 -1.39 6.25 -9.65
N ARG A 117 -2.63 6.11 -10.13
CA ARG A 117 -3.81 6.69 -9.49
C ARG A 117 -3.99 6.14 -8.08
N TRP A 118 -3.87 4.83 -7.91
CA TRP A 118 -3.93 4.20 -6.59
C TRP A 118 -2.78 4.63 -5.67
N LEU A 119 -1.55 4.72 -6.19
CA LEU A 119 -0.39 5.18 -5.43
C LEU A 119 -0.60 6.61 -4.89
N ARG A 120 -1.22 7.48 -5.69
CA ARG A 120 -1.64 8.81 -5.25
C ARG A 120 -2.63 8.74 -4.08
N GLU A 121 -3.64 7.88 -4.14
CA GLU A 121 -4.61 7.72 -3.04
C GLU A 121 -3.94 7.19 -1.75
N ILE A 122 -2.97 6.27 -1.87
CA ILE A 122 -2.16 5.84 -0.73
C ILE A 122 -1.40 7.04 -0.11
N LEU A 123 -0.82 7.92 -0.93
CA LEU A 123 -0.16 9.13 -0.43
C LEU A 123 -1.13 10.08 0.30
N VAL A 124 -2.34 10.25 -0.23
CA VAL A 124 -3.39 11.05 0.44
C VAL A 124 -3.73 10.47 1.81
N LEU A 125 -3.94 9.15 1.90
CA LEU A 125 -4.25 8.46 3.15
C LEU A 125 -3.11 8.54 4.18
N ARG A 126 -1.86 8.39 3.72
CA ARG A 126 -0.67 8.60 4.55
C ARG A 126 -0.63 10.01 5.13
N ASN A 127 -0.85 11.01 4.31
CA ASN A 127 -0.82 12.41 4.75
C ASN A 127 -1.96 12.71 5.73
N ALA A 128 -3.14 12.10 5.55
CA ALA A 128 -4.24 12.18 6.50
C ALA A 128 -3.86 11.59 7.87
N PHE A 129 -3.23 10.41 7.90
CA PHE A 129 -2.75 9.79 9.15
C PHE A 129 -1.66 10.63 9.84
N LEU A 130 -0.69 11.14 9.08
CA LEU A 130 0.38 12.00 9.60
C LEU A 130 -0.16 13.33 10.14
N LEU A 131 -1.15 13.92 9.47
CA LEU A 131 -1.81 15.13 9.94
C LEU A 131 -2.59 14.89 11.24
N HIS A 132 -3.26 13.74 11.38
CA HIS A 132 -3.93 13.34 12.60
C HIS A 132 -2.95 13.21 13.78
N HIS A 133 -1.74 12.68 13.51
CA HIS A 133 -0.69 12.45 14.50
C HIS A 133 0.45 13.49 14.45
N LYS A 134 0.16 14.71 14.00
CA LYS A 134 1.17 15.75 13.71
C LYS A 134 2.17 16.02 14.84
N GLU A 135 1.76 15.85 16.09
CA GLU A 135 2.61 16.09 17.27
C GLU A 135 3.74 15.06 17.38
N ASN A 136 3.52 13.84 16.89
CA ASN A 136 4.43 12.71 17.03
C ASN A 136 4.86 12.10 15.68
N ALA A 137 4.41 12.67 14.56
CA ALA A 137 4.66 12.16 13.21
C ALA A 137 6.16 11.98 12.87
N TYR A 138 7.05 12.71 13.55
CA TYR A 138 8.50 12.59 13.38
C TYR A 138 9.09 11.32 14.00
N LEU A 139 8.39 10.66 14.92
CA LEU A 139 8.85 9.42 15.55
C LEU A 139 8.93 8.33 14.47
N GLY A 140 10.09 7.69 14.33
CA GLY A 140 10.26 6.61 13.35
C GLY A 140 10.37 7.04 11.88
N SER A 141 10.26 8.33 11.55
CA SER A 141 10.32 8.80 10.15
C SER A 141 11.71 8.66 9.50
N ASN A 142 12.77 8.63 10.32
CA ASN A 142 14.16 8.63 9.86
C ASN A 142 14.73 7.24 9.51
N ILE A 143 13.90 6.21 9.39
CA ILE A 143 14.34 4.87 9.02
C ILE A 143 14.85 4.81 7.56
N PRO A 144 15.83 3.95 7.24
CA PRO A 144 16.37 3.84 5.88
C PRO A 144 15.29 3.55 4.82
N MET A 145 14.29 2.74 5.17
CA MET A 145 13.20 2.40 4.24
C MET A 145 12.38 3.62 3.80
N ALA A 146 12.07 4.53 4.71
CA ALA A 146 11.34 5.76 4.41
C ALA A 146 12.11 6.63 3.41
N LYS A 147 13.43 6.76 3.60
CA LYS A 147 14.32 7.49 2.67
C LYS A 147 14.35 6.83 1.29
N HIS A 148 14.51 5.51 1.23
CA HIS A 148 14.51 4.78 -0.04
C HIS A 148 13.17 4.88 -0.77
N ALA A 149 12.05 4.76 -0.05
CA ALA A 149 10.71 4.93 -0.61
C ALA A 149 10.54 6.33 -1.19
N HIS A 150 10.95 7.37 -0.47
CA HIS A 150 10.87 8.76 -0.92
C HIS A 150 11.67 8.99 -2.22
N THR A 151 12.95 8.61 -2.23
CA THR A 151 13.78 8.71 -3.45
C THR A 151 13.18 7.94 -4.63
N LYS A 152 12.59 6.76 -4.38
CA LYS A 152 11.96 5.98 -5.46
C LYS A 152 10.70 6.64 -5.98
N LEU A 153 9.88 7.25 -5.14
CA LEU A 153 8.70 7.99 -5.57
C LEU A 153 9.07 9.20 -6.43
N GLU A 154 10.09 9.96 -6.04
CA GLU A 154 10.60 11.07 -6.86
C GLU A 154 10.97 10.58 -8.27
N ILE A 155 11.74 9.49 -8.36
CA ILE A 155 12.13 8.90 -9.64
C ILE A 155 10.90 8.47 -10.45
N VAL A 156 9.91 7.81 -9.83
CA VAL A 156 8.65 7.41 -10.48
C VAL A 156 7.96 8.64 -11.08
N PHE A 157 7.72 9.68 -10.29
CA PHE A 157 6.97 10.84 -10.77
C PHE A 157 7.75 11.60 -11.84
N PHE A 158 9.08 11.70 -11.73
CA PHE A 158 9.91 12.24 -12.81
C PHE A 158 9.80 11.42 -14.10
N ILE A 159 9.83 10.08 -14.04
CA ILE A 159 9.64 9.23 -15.22
C ILE A 159 8.28 9.51 -15.88
N TYR A 160 7.20 9.51 -15.10
CA TYR A 160 5.84 9.64 -15.64
C TYR A 160 5.43 11.06 -16.02
N LEU A 161 6.18 12.10 -15.61
CA LEU A 161 6.04 13.45 -16.21
C LEU A 161 6.35 13.44 -17.72
N TRP A 162 7.15 12.49 -18.20
CA TRP A 162 7.48 12.33 -19.62
C TRP A 162 6.66 11.23 -20.30
N SER A 163 5.57 10.78 -19.68
CA SER A 163 4.67 9.79 -20.28
C SER A 163 3.95 10.35 -21.51
N ILE A 164 3.72 9.49 -22.50
CA ILE A 164 2.82 9.79 -23.63
C ILE A 164 1.34 9.77 -23.22
N ASP A 165 1.02 9.12 -22.09
CA ASP A 165 -0.32 9.12 -21.52
C ASP A 165 -0.55 10.42 -20.72
N PRO A 166 -1.41 11.34 -21.20
CA PRO A 166 -1.65 12.61 -20.51
C PRO A 166 -2.26 12.44 -19.12
N GLU A 167 -2.95 11.33 -18.87
CA GLU A 167 -3.52 11.04 -17.55
C GLU A 167 -2.43 10.68 -16.55
N ALA A 168 -1.47 9.84 -16.94
CA ALA A 168 -0.31 9.52 -16.12
C ALA A 168 0.51 10.78 -15.76
N VAL A 169 0.68 11.71 -16.71
CA VAL A 169 1.35 13.01 -16.47
C VAL A 169 0.61 13.82 -15.41
N LYS A 170 -0.72 13.96 -15.52
CA LYS A 170 -1.53 14.70 -14.54
C LYS A 170 -1.46 14.08 -13.14
N ILE A 171 -1.53 12.75 -13.06
CA ILE A 171 -1.43 12.04 -11.79
C ILE A 171 -0.05 12.31 -11.16
N ALA A 172 1.04 12.10 -11.90
CA ALA A 172 2.40 12.34 -11.44
C ALA A 172 2.61 13.78 -10.95
N MET A 173 2.13 14.78 -11.71
CA MET A 173 2.15 16.19 -11.30
C MET A 173 1.44 16.40 -9.95
N SER A 174 0.26 15.80 -9.77
CA SER A 174 -0.53 15.96 -8.54
C SER A 174 0.15 15.33 -7.32
N CYS A 175 0.98 14.29 -7.52
CA CYS A 175 1.65 13.60 -6.43
C CYS A 175 2.79 14.41 -5.80
N PHE A 176 3.42 15.34 -6.52
CA PHE A 176 4.48 16.18 -5.93
C PHE A 176 3.98 17.03 -4.76
N ALA A 177 2.70 17.43 -4.77
CA ALA A 177 2.09 18.15 -3.65
C ALA A 177 1.83 17.26 -2.41
N LEU A 178 2.02 15.94 -2.53
CA LEU A 178 1.75 14.95 -1.49
C LEU A 178 3.02 14.42 -0.81
N PHE A 179 4.21 14.95 -1.12
CA PHE A 179 5.43 14.63 -0.40
C PHE A 179 5.43 15.30 0.98
N ALA A 180 4.96 14.55 1.99
CA ALA A 180 5.08 14.86 3.41
C ALA A 180 6.11 13.95 4.09
#